data_AF-A0A3D3B0X0-F1
#
_entry.id   AF-A0A3D3B0X0-F1
#
_cell.length_a   1.000
_cell.length_b   1.000
_cell.length_c   1.000
_cell.angle_alpha   90.00
_cell.angle_beta   90.00
_cell.angle_gamma   90.00
#
_symmetry.space_group_name_H-M   'P 1'
#
loop_
_entity.id
_entity.type
_entity.pdbx_description
1 polymer ?
#
loop_
_entity_poly.entity_id
_entity_poly.type
_entity_poly.pdbx_seq_one_letter_code
_entity_poly.pdbx_strand_id
1 'polypeptide(L)'
;EVLDGGSLYWVIKGFVLVRQRVLDLRPDVKDDGTACCGIVLDAKLVTTRAHPRRAFQGWRYLEAADAPKDAKVADGADDDLPRGMREDLRELRLIDW
;
A
#
# COMPACT_ATOMS: atom_id res chain seq x y z
N GLU A 1 -4.76 17.14 -5.87
CA GLU A 1 -3.99 16.28 -4.96
C GLU A 1 -4.33 14.80 -5.13
N VAL A 2 -5.54 14.32 -4.77
CA VAL A 2 -5.89 12.88 -4.91
C VAL A 2 -5.72 12.33 -6.33
N LEU A 3 -6.18 13.05 -7.36
CA LEU A 3 -6.00 12.68 -8.77
C LEU A 3 -4.62 13.05 -9.34
N ASP A 4 -3.88 13.89 -8.62
CA ASP A 4 -2.55 14.36 -9.03
C ASP A 4 -1.46 13.39 -8.53
N GLY A 5 -1.60 12.12 -8.91
CA GLY A 5 -0.67 11.06 -8.50
C GLY A 5 -0.92 10.48 -7.10
N GLY A 6 -2.03 10.81 -6.46
CA GLY A 6 -2.41 10.28 -5.15
C GLY A 6 -2.63 8.76 -5.16
N SER A 7 -2.60 8.17 -3.96
CA SER A 7 -2.75 6.72 -3.78
C SER A 7 -3.50 6.40 -2.48
N LEU A 8 -4.20 5.27 -2.47
CA LEU A 8 -4.63 4.61 -1.25
C LEU A 8 -3.50 3.76 -0.69
N TYR A 9 -3.33 3.78 0.63
CA TYR A 9 -2.32 3.01 1.35
C TYR A 9 -3.00 1.96 2.21
N TRP A 10 -2.67 0.70 1.97
CA TRP A 10 -3.29 -0.47 2.60
C TRP A 10 -2.57 -0.85 3.87
N VAL A 11 -3.29 -0.83 5.00
CA VAL A 11 -2.74 -1.22 6.30
C VAL A 11 -3.08 -2.68 6.59
N ILE A 12 -2.04 -3.51 6.66
CA ILE A 12 -2.11 -4.95 6.84
C ILE A 12 -1.23 -5.31 8.04
N LYS A 13 -1.82 -5.97 9.05
CA LYS A 13 -1.14 -6.32 10.32
C LYS A 13 -0.39 -5.13 10.97
N GLY A 14 -0.93 -3.91 10.86
CA GLY A 14 -0.33 -2.70 11.45
C GLY A 14 0.76 -2.03 10.61
N PHE A 15 0.97 -2.45 9.37
CA PHE A 15 1.94 -1.82 8.47
C PHE A 15 1.28 -1.40 7.17
N VAL A 16 1.72 -0.28 6.60
CA VAL A 16 1.49 0.01 5.19
C VAL A 16 2.45 -0.84 4.37
N LEU A 17 1.89 -1.73 3.55
CA LEU A 17 2.67 -2.66 2.72
C LEU A 17 2.43 -2.48 1.22
N VAL A 18 1.31 -1.86 0.86
CA VAL A 18 0.89 -1.69 -0.54
C VAL A 18 0.27 -0.32 -0.70
N ARG A 19 0.53 0.31 -1.82
CA ARG A 19 -0.24 1.46 -2.32
C ARG A 19 -0.89 1.14 -3.66
N GLN A 20 -2.00 1.80 -3.91
CA GLN A 20 -2.75 1.69 -5.16
C GLN A 20 -3.11 3.09 -5.64
N ARG A 21 -2.78 3.41 -6.90
CA ARG A 21 -2.98 4.74 -7.45
C ARG A 21 -4.47 5.03 -7.64
N VAL A 22 -4.89 6.23 -7.28
CA VAL A 22 -6.23 6.72 -7.64
C VAL A 22 -6.17 7.28 -9.05
N LEU A 23 -6.99 6.72 -9.94
CA LEU A 23 -7.07 7.13 -11.33
C LEU A 23 -8.15 8.19 -11.55
N ASP A 24 -9.28 8.06 -10.85
CA ASP A 24 -10.44 8.92 -11.07
C ASP A 24 -11.37 8.94 -9.86
N LEU A 25 -12.20 9.99 -9.76
CA LEU A 25 -13.29 10.10 -8.79
C LEU A 25 -14.58 10.38 -9.56
N ARG A 26 -15.58 9.51 -9.40
CA ARG A 26 -16.82 9.55 -10.19
C ARG A 26 -18.05 9.56 -9.30
N PRO A 27 -19.15 10.19 -9.72
CA PRO A 27 -20.44 9.97 -9.09
C PRO A 27 -20.79 8.49 -9.15
N ASP A 28 -21.22 7.93 -8.04
CA ASP A 28 -21.65 6.54 -7.94
C ASP A 28 -22.86 6.45 -6.99
N VAL A 29 -23.51 5.29 -6.96
CA VAL A 29 -24.71 5.06 -6.14
C VAL A 29 -24.51 3.79 -5.33
N LYS A 30 -24.69 3.89 -4.01
CA LYS A 30 -24.65 2.74 -3.10
C LYS A 30 -25.83 1.81 -3.37
N ASP A 31 -25.74 0.58 -2.86
CA ASP A 31 -26.83 -0.41 -2.99
C ASP A 31 -28.17 0.06 -2.42
N ASP A 32 -28.17 1.03 -1.50
CA ASP A 32 -29.36 1.64 -0.89
C ASP A 32 -29.92 2.86 -1.68
N GLY A 33 -29.34 3.19 -2.83
CA GLY A 33 -29.75 4.33 -3.66
C GLY A 33 -29.13 5.67 -3.25
N THR A 34 -28.31 5.70 -2.20
CA THR A 34 -27.64 6.93 -1.75
C THR A 34 -26.49 7.30 -2.68
N ALA A 35 -26.48 8.54 -3.16
CA ALA A 35 -25.37 9.07 -3.97
C ALA A 35 -24.06 9.04 -3.17
N CYS A 36 -22.99 8.59 -3.80
CA CYS A 36 -21.65 8.53 -3.23
C CYS A 36 -20.58 8.90 -4.26
N CYS A 37 -19.32 8.93 -3.81
CA CYS A 37 -18.17 9.10 -4.68
C CYS A 37 -17.51 7.74 -4.89
N GLY A 38 -17.55 7.24 -6.12
CA GLY A 38 -16.80 6.08 -6.56
C GLY A 38 -15.34 6.44 -6.77
N ILE A 39 -14.44 5.61 -6.25
CA ILE A 39 -12.99 5.78 -6.40
C ILE A 39 -12.52 4.76 -7.45
N VAL A 40 -12.00 5.24 -8.57
CA VAL A 40 -11.43 4.39 -9.60
C VAL A 40 -9.96 4.17 -9.29
N LEU A 41 -9.58 2.91 -9.06
CA LEU A 41 -8.24 2.52 -8.67
C LEU A 41 -7.50 1.86 -9.84
N ASP A 42 -6.20 2.05 -9.89
CA ASP A 42 -5.32 1.32 -10.80
C ASP A 42 -5.31 -0.16 -10.42
N ALA A 43 -5.48 -1.07 -11.38
CA ALA A 43 -5.41 -2.52 -11.14
C ALA A 43 -4.04 -2.97 -10.61
N LYS A 44 -2.98 -2.20 -10.90
CA LYS A 44 -1.63 -2.49 -10.43
C LYS A 44 -1.45 -2.12 -8.97
N LEU A 45 -1.12 -3.10 -8.15
CA LEU A 45 -0.66 -2.90 -6.77
C LEU A 45 0.85 -2.62 -6.76
N VAL A 46 1.26 -1.63 -5.97
CA VAL A 46 2.68 -1.27 -5.78
C VAL A 46 3.06 -1.57 -4.34
N THR A 47 4.04 -2.43 -4.14
CA THR A 47 4.57 -2.73 -2.81
C THR A 47 5.32 -1.52 -2.26
N THR A 48 5.12 -1.24 -0.98
CA THR A 48 5.82 -0.17 -0.26
C THR A 48 6.77 -0.77 0.74
N ARG A 49 7.80 -0.01 1.12
CA ARG A 49 8.57 -0.34 2.33
C ARG A 49 7.63 -0.42 3.52
N ALA A 50 7.88 -1.39 4.40
CA ALA A 50 7.06 -1.59 5.57
C ALA A 50 7.10 -0.32 6.45
N HIS A 51 5.94 0.32 6.59
CA HIS A 51 5.82 1.53 7.39
C HIS A 51 4.81 1.29 8.51
N PRO A 52 5.23 1.35 9.79
CA PRO A 52 4.33 1.10 10.91
C PRO A 52 3.23 2.16 10.93
N ARG A 53 2.00 1.73 11.20
CA ARG A 53 0.86 2.62 11.39
C ARG A 53 0.03 2.08 12.55
N ARG A 54 -0.54 2.99 13.35
CA ARG A 54 -1.38 2.60 14.49
C ARG A 54 -2.44 1.61 14.02
N ALA A 55 -2.69 0.58 14.83
CA ALA A 55 -3.62 -0.48 14.49
C ALA A 55 -5.00 0.08 14.11
N PHE A 56 -5.31 0.03 12.82
CA PHE A 56 -6.63 0.16 12.24
C PHE A 56 -6.63 -0.73 11.00
N GLN A 57 -7.74 -1.43 10.73
CA GLN A 57 -7.87 -2.26 9.53
C GLN A 57 -8.58 -1.45 8.46
N GLY A 58 -7.96 -1.28 7.29
CA GLY A 58 -8.50 -0.51 6.18
C GLY A 58 -7.44 0.27 5.42
N TRP A 59 -7.85 1.39 4.81
CA TRP A 59 -6.99 2.25 4.01
C TRP A 59 -6.91 3.67 4.59
N ARG A 60 -5.84 4.39 4.23
CA ARG A 60 -5.67 5.82 4.49
C ARG A 60 -5.25 6.52 3.21
N TYR A 61 -5.64 7.79 3.10
CA TYR A 61 -4.91 8.75 2.28
C TYR A 61 -3.73 9.27 3.11
N LEU A 62 -2.56 9.35 2.49
CA LEU A 62 -1.37 9.94 3.09
C LEU A 62 -0.90 11.07 2.18
N GLU A 63 -0.43 12.15 2.78
CA GLU A 63 0.34 13.17 2.09
C GLU A 63 1.61 12.58 1.50
N ALA A 64 2.12 13.16 0.41
CA ALA A 64 3.33 12.68 -0.24
C ALA A 64 4.55 12.63 0.70
N ALA A 65 4.59 13.52 1.70
CA ALA A 65 5.65 13.56 2.71
C ALA A 65 5.58 12.42 3.74
N ASP A 66 4.37 11.92 4.04
CA ASP A 66 4.13 10.82 4.98
C ASP A 66 4.03 9.46 4.30
N ALA A 67 3.97 9.44 2.98
CA ALA A 67 3.85 8.23 2.19
C ALA A 67 5.14 7.39 2.26
N PRO A 68 5.04 6.07 2.53
CA PRO A 68 6.19 5.20 2.41
C PRO A 68 6.69 5.14 0.98
N LYS A 69 8.01 5.00 0.83
CA LYS A 69 8.64 4.78 -0.47
C LYS A 69 8.21 3.42 -1.02
N ASP A 70 8.16 3.33 -2.35
CA ASP A 70 7.99 2.05 -3.03
C ASP A 70 9.11 1.08 -2.62
N ALA A 71 8.74 -0.17 -2.37
CA ALA A 71 9.71 -1.21 -2.11
C ALA A 71 10.54 -1.40 -3.38
N LYS A 72 11.86 -1.52 -3.21
CA LYS A 72 12.70 -1.99 -4.30
C LYS A 72 12.43 -3.48 -4.44
N VAL A 73 12.35 -3.98 -5.68
CA VAL A 73 12.55 -5.41 -5.91
C VAL A 73 13.92 -5.74 -5.32
N ALA A 74 13.98 -6.70 -4.40
CA ALA A 74 15.23 -7.07 -3.74
C ALA A 74 16.32 -7.31 -4.80
N ASP A 75 17.31 -6.40 -4.83
CA ASP A 75 18.35 -6.38 -5.86
C ASP A 75 19.48 -7.28 -5.38
N GLY A 76 19.33 -8.61 -5.54
CA GLY A 76 20.36 -9.66 -5.40
C GLY A 76 21.09 -9.81 -4.06
N ALA A 77 21.14 -8.79 -3.20
CA ALA A 77 21.89 -8.78 -1.94
C ALA A 77 21.26 -9.67 -0.87
N ASP A 78 19.96 -9.94 -0.99
CA ASP A 78 19.24 -10.90 -0.16
C ASP A 78 19.35 -12.34 -0.69
N ASP A 79 19.87 -12.56 -1.90
CA ASP A 79 19.93 -13.91 -2.48
C ASP A 79 20.95 -14.83 -1.79
N ASP A 80 21.95 -14.24 -1.13
CA ASP A 80 22.92 -14.97 -0.29
C ASP A 80 22.33 -15.46 1.05
N LEU A 81 21.15 -14.97 1.46
CA LEU A 81 20.52 -15.40 2.71
C LEU A 81 19.79 -16.74 2.51
N PRO A 82 19.94 -17.70 3.45
CA PRO A 82 19.16 -18.94 3.44
C PRO A 82 17.66 -18.64 3.40
N ARG A 83 16.91 -19.41 2.60
CA ARG A 83 15.48 -19.16 2.34
C ARG A 83 14.65 -18.96 3.62
N GLY A 84 14.82 -19.82 4.62
CA GLY A 84 14.05 -19.73 5.88
C GLY A 84 14.33 -18.42 6.63
N MET A 85 15.59 -18.00 6.69
CA MET A 85 15.97 -16.72 7.32
C MET A 85 15.39 -15.53 6.56
N ARG A 86 15.37 -15.58 5.22
CA ARG A 86 14.74 -14.55 4.38
C ARG A 86 13.24 -14.45 4.63
N GLU A 87 12.56 -15.60 4.76
CA GLU A 87 11.13 -15.66 5.09
C GLU A 87 10.85 -15.06 6.48
N ASP A 88 11.66 -15.40 7.50
CA ASP A 88 11.53 -14.86 8.85
C ASP A 88 11.76 -13.34 8.89
N LEU A 89 12.82 -12.85 8.23
CA LEU A 89 13.14 -11.42 8.17
C LEU A 89 12.03 -10.62 7.44
N ARG A 90 11.43 -11.20 6.39
CA ARG A 90 10.25 -10.61 5.73
C ARG A 90 9.06 -10.58 6.65
N GLU A 91 8.79 -11.65 7.40
CA GLU A 91 7.69 -11.69 8.37
C GLU A 91 7.86 -10.60 9.44
N LEU A 92 9.08 -10.43 9.94
CA LEU A 92 9.47 -9.38 10.88
C LEU A 92 9.56 -7.98 10.27
N ARG A 93 9.37 -7.84 8.95
CA ARG A 93 9.41 -6.57 8.20
C ARG A 93 10.77 -5.85 8.28
N LEU A 94 11.86 -6.62 8.40
CA LEU A 94 13.23 -6.10 8.44
C LEU A 94 13.84 -5.95 7.05
N ILE A 95 13.30 -6.66 6.06
CA ILE A 95 13.66 -6.60 4.64
C ILE A 95 12.40 -6.47 3.78
N ASP A 96 12.57 -5.94 2.57
CA ASP A 96 11.52 -5.82 1.56
C ASP A 96 11.20 -7.20 0.90
N TRP A 97 10.14 -7.27 0.10
CA TRP A 97 9.66 -8.50 -0.57
C TRP A 97 10.48 -8.89 -1.82
#